data_AF-A0A7J6VWL2-F1
#
_entry.id   AF-A0A7J6VWL2-F1
#
_cell.length_a   1.000
_cell.length_b   1.000
_cell.length_c   1.000
_cell.angle_alpha   90.00
_cell.angle_beta   90.00
_cell.angle_gamma   90.00
#
_symmetry.space_group_name_H-M   'P 1'
#
loop_
_entity.id
_entity.type
_entity.pdbx_description
1 polymer ?
#
loop_
_entity_poly.entity_id
_entity_poly.type
_entity_poly.pdbx_seq_one_letter_code
_entity_poly.pdbx_strand_id
1 'polypeptide(L)'
;MSEPRPKSTTPLYPVICSSTLFRYVNNPNSPFMLNWRDLPATTSNQPVVEHLFHLFFNCDFSGTLWNNVLAWCGLERLVDKAPEEWILIFHLIKGKSLNKLMAQAAFAATVYWIWAERNKIMYGEDKYGHKQLFRLITRNVTIRMASLKGRFKDTDANKLAAKQLGRMELIRQPVVKFVKWEKPRNRWCKLNADGSLSSNNAGYGGLIRNEG
;
A
#
# COMPACT_ATOMS: atom_id res chain seq x y z
N MET A 1 -29.71 -43.44 11.73
CA MET A 1 -28.50 -43.26 10.89
C MET A 1 -28.52 -41.85 10.34
N SER A 2 -27.73 -40.96 10.95
CA SER A 2 -27.54 -39.59 10.47
C SER A 2 -26.43 -39.58 9.42
N GLU A 3 -26.71 -39.02 8.24
CA GLU A 3 -25.70 -38.82 7.20
C GLU A 3 -24.57 -37.89 7.68
N PRO A 4 -23.31 -38.18 7.33
CA PRO A 4 -22.20 -37.30 7.67
C PRO A 4 -22.27 -36.02 6.84
N ARG A 5 -22.27 -34.88 7.53
CA ARG A 5 -22.17 -33.53 6.96
C ARG A 5 -20.91 -33.45 6.07
N PRO A 6 -21.00 -32.95 4.81
CA PRO A 6 -19.84 -32.84 3.95
C PRO A 6 -18.82 -31.90 4.61
N LYS A 7 -17.56 -32.37 4.70
CA LYS A 7 -16.43 -31.59 5.21
C LYS A 7 -16.32 -30.30 4.39
N SER A 8 -16.36 -29.15 5.06
CA SER A 8 -16.12 -27.86 4.42
C SER A 8 -14.69 -27.86 3.88
N THR A 9 -14.55 -28.11 2.58
CA THR A 9 -13.34 -27.76 1.86
C THR A 9 -13.30 -26.24 1.83
N THR A 10 -12.55 -25.68 2.78
CA THR A 10 -12.15 -24.27 2.76
C THR A 10 -11.61 -23.99 1.36
N PRO A 11 -12.20 -23.07 0.59
CA PRO A 11 -11.59 -22.67 -0.67
C PRO A 11 -10.23 -22.10 -0.30
N LEU A 12 -9.15 -22.71 -0.78
CA LEU A 12 -7.87 -22.04 -0.91
C LEU A 12 -8.14 -20.82 -1.80
N TYR A 13 -8.51 -19.69 -1.20
CA TYR A 13 -8.61 -18.44 -1.93
C TYR A 13 -7.19 -18.16 -2.43
N PRO A 14 -6.94 -18.28 -3.75
CA PRO A 14 -5.60 -18.13 -4.28
C PRO A 14 -5.14 -16.74 -3.90
N VAL A 15 -3.88 -16.62 -3.48
CA VAL A 15 -3.22 -15.35 -3.21
C VAL A 15 -3.48 -14.44 -4.42
N ILE A 16 -4.50 -13.58 -4.32
CA ILE A 16 -4.93 -12.78 -5.46
C ILE A 16 -3.78 -11.82 -5.73
N CYS A 17 -3.10 -12.04 -6.86
CA CYS A 17 -2.03 -11.16 -7.28
C CYS A 17 -2.59 -9.73 -7.30
N SER A 18 -1.90 -8.79 -6.68
CA SER A 18 -2.43 -7.42 -6.51
C SER A 18 -2.75 -6.76 -7.85
N SER A 19 -2.13 -7.18 -8.96
CA SER A 19 -2.47 -6.71 -10.30
C SER A 19 -3.85 -7.15 -10.75
N THR A 20 -4.30 -8.33 -10.32
CA THR A 20 -5.62 -8.88 -10.65
C THR A 20 -6.68 -8.17 -9.83
N LEU A 21 -6.47 -8.03 -8.51
CA LEU A 21 -7.36 -7.25 -7.63
C LEU A 21 -7.47 -5.79 -8.08
N PHE A 22 -6.36 -5.16 -8.46
CA PHE A 22 -6.34 -3.79 -8.98
C PHE A 22 -7.02 -3.68 -10.36
N ARG A 23 -6.90 -4.67 -11.25
CA ARG A 23 -7.65 -4.71 -12.51
C ARG A 23 -9.16 -4.92 -12.30
N TYR A 24 -9.55 -5.69 -11.29
CA TYR A 24 -10.96 -5.93 -10.95
C TYR A 24 -11.61 -4.70 -10.32
N VAL A 25 -10.92 -4.04 -9.39
CA VAL A 25 -11.34 -2.77 -8.80
C VAL A 25 -11.47 -1.67 -9.87
N ASN A 26 -10.64 -1.70 -10.93
CA ASN A 26 -10.71 -0.78 -12.08
C ASN A 26 -11.72 -1.18 -13.18
N ASN A 27 -12.43 -2.31 -13.06
CA ASN A 27 -13.44 -2.72 -14.03
C ASN A 27 -14.81 -2.87 -13.35
N PRO A 28 -15.69 -1.85 -13.41
CA PRO A 28 -17.02 -1.89 -12.80
C PRO A 28 -17.94 -2.98 -13.37
N ASN A 29 -17.59 -3.56 -14.53
CA ASN A 29 -18.30 -4.67 -15.17
C ASN A 29 -17.65 -6.04 -14.90
N SER A 30 -16.70 -6.14 -13.96
CA SER A 30 -16.10 -7.42 -13.59
C SER A 30 -17.17 -8.38 -13.04
N PRO A 31 -17.19 -9.67 -13.45
CA PRO A 31 -18.12 -10.68 -12.91
C PRO A 31 -18.05 -10.83 -11.39
N PHE A 32 -16.92 -10.50 -10.77
CA PHE A 32 -16.74 -10.46 -9.31
C PHE A 32 -17.43 -9.25 -8.65
N MET A 33 -17.55 -8.11 -9.36
CA MET A 33 -18.28 -6.92 -8.93
C MET A 33 -19.78 -7.00 -9.25
N LEU A 34 -20.19 -7.82 -10.23
CA LEU A 34 -21.59 -8.03 -10.56
C LEU A 34 -22.33 -8.85 -9.49
N ASN A 35 -21.66 -9.80 -8.83
CA ASN A 35 -22.19 -10.49 -7.64
C ASN A 35 -22.27 -9.61 -6.37
N TRP A 36 -21.84 -8.34 -6.44
CA TRP A 36 -21.86 -7.40 -5.31
C TRP A 36 -23.25 -6.79 -5.06
N ARG A 37 -24.15 -6.83 -6.04
CA ARG A 37 -25.49 -6.21 -5.94
C ARG A 37 -26.56 -7.08 -5.30
N ASP A 38 -26.40 -8.40 -5.27
CA ASP A 38 -27.54 -9.33 -5.15
C ASP A 38 -27.49 -10.30 -3.94
N LEU A 39 -26.79 -9.97 -2.85
CA LEU A 39 -26.81 -10.81 -1.64
C LEU A 39 -27.76 -10.24 -0.57
N PRO A 40 -28.97 -10.81 -0.38
CA PRO A 40 -29.87 -10.36 0.67
C PRO A 40 -29.23 -10.63 2.03
N ALA A 41 -29.02 -9.56 2.81
CA ALA A 41 -28.70 -9.67 4.22
C ALA A 41 -29.98 -10.05 4.96
N THR A 42 -30.14 -11.31 5.33
CA THR A 42 -31.24 -11.76 6.20
C THR A 42 -30.71 -12.24 7.54
N THR A 43 -30.85 -11.38 8.54
CA THR A 43 -31.17 -11.81 9.89
C THR A 43 -32.23 -10.87 10.45
N SER A 44 -33.20 -11.46 11.16
CA SER A 44 -34.53 -10.94 11.48
C SER A 44 -34.65 -9.44 11.86
N ASN A 45 -35.73 -8.83 11.35
CA ASN A 45 -36.39 -7.59 11.80
C ASN A 45 -35.83 -6.21 11.42
N GLN A 46 -35.13 -6.12 10.29
CA GLN A 46 -35.30 -5.08 9.24
C GLN A 46 -34.27 -5.34 8.13
N PRO A 47 -34.61 -5.28 6.83
CA PRO A 47 -33.62 -5.44 5.77
C PRO A 47 -32.80 -4.14 5.70
N VAL A 48 -31.71 -4.08 6.48
CA VAL A 48 -30.68 -3.07 6.23
C VAL A 48 -30.05 -3.47 4.90
N VAL A 49 -30.44 -2.78 3.84
CA VAL A 49 -29.77 -2.92 2.54
C VAL A 49 -28.34 -2.46 2.75
N GLU A 50 -27.43 -3.43 2.85
CA GLU A 50 -26.00 -3.17 2.96
C GLU A 50 -25.51 -2.66 1.61
N HIS A 51 -25.50 -1.34 1.47
CA HIS A 51 -24.93 -0.71 0.29
C HIS A 51 -23.41 -0.79 0.34
N LEU A 52 -22.78 -1.04 -0.82
CA LEU A 52 -21.34 -0.94 -1.06
C LEU A 52 -20.69 0.25 -0.33
N PHE A 53 -21.34 1.40 -0.43
CA PHE A 53 -20.90 2.63 0.20
C PHE A 53 -20.87 2.52 1.73
N HIS A 54 -21.92 1.96 2.32
CA HIS A 54 -21.98 1.72 3.75
C HIS A 54 -20.89 0.75 4.21
N LEU A 55 -20.78 -0.41 3.56
CA LEU A 55 -19.81 -1.45 3.91
C LEU A 55 -18.37 -0.89 3.93
N PHE A 56 -17.99 -0.10 2.94
CA PHE A 56 -16.60 0.34 2.81
C PHE A 56 -16.28 1.68 3.48
N PHE A 57 -17.22 2.62 3.57
CA PHE A 57 -16.93 4.01 3.98
C PHE A 57 -17.75 4.50 5.16
N ASN A 58 -19.01 4.05 5.30
CA ASN A 58 -19.89 4.57 6.34
C ASN A 58 -19.93 3.70 7.61
N CYS A 59 -19.57 2.41 7.50
CA CYS A 59 -19.50 1.49 8.62
C CYS A 59 -18.31 1.85 9.53
N ASP A 60 -18.57 2.01 10.84
CA ASP A 60 -17.54 2.36 11.83
C ASP A 60 -16.40 1.34 11.88
N PHE A 61 -16.73 0.07 11.60
CA PHE A 61 -15.73 -0.98 11.55
C PHE A 61 -14.70 -0.72 10.43
N SER A 62 -15.21 -0.48 9.22
CA SER A 62 -14.40 -0.21 8.04
C SER A 62 -13.68 1.13 8.15
N GLY A 63 -14.35 2.17 8.67
CA GLY A 63 -13.74 3.48 8.91
C GLY A 63 -12.52 3.41 9.84
N THR A 64 -12.64 2.67 10.94
CA THR A 64 -11.51 2.44 11.87
C THR A 64 -10.36 1.71 11.17
N LEU A 65 -10.67 0.69 10.36
CA LEU A 65 -9.66 -0.06 9.62
C LEU A 65 -8.95 0.82 8.59
N TRP A 66 -9.70 1.62 7.83
CA TRP A 66 -9.15 2.58 6.87
C TRP A 66 -8.22 3.58 7.51
N ASN A 67 -8.64 4.21 8.62
CA ASN A 67 -7.82 5.19 9.32
C ASN A 67 -6.48 4.58 9.75
N ASN A 68 -6.49 3.35 10.28
CA ASN A 68 -5.26 2.64 10.64
C ASN A 68 -4.36 2.39 9.42
N VAL A 69 -4.94 1.96 8.29
CA VAL A 69 -4.19 1.68 7.06
C VAL A 69 -3.62 2.95 6.43
N LEU A 70 -4.38 4.04 6.39
CA LEU A 70 -3.94 5.33 5.86
C LEU A 70 -2.84 5.94 6.72
N ALA A 71 -3.01 5.92 8.05
CA ALA A 71 -1.99 6.37 8.99
C ALA A 71 -0.68 5.57 8.81
N TRP A 72 -0.79 4.24 8.65
CA TRP A 72 0.38 3.39 8.37
C TRP A 72 1.05 3.72 7.03
N CYS A 73 0.28 4.13 6.03
CA CYS A 73 0.80 4.60 4.74
C CYS A 73 1.38 6.03 4.77
N GLY A 74 1.35 6.72 5.92
CA GLY A 74 1.78 8.11 6.06
C GLY A 74 0.86 9.12 5.36
N LEU A 75 -0.42 8.75 5.16
CA LEU A 75 -1.43 9.66 4.61
C LEU A 75 -2.20 10.29 5.77
N GLU A 76 -1.97 11.59 5.99
CA GLU A 76 -2.70 12.41 6.98
C GLU A 76 -4.09 12.78 6.43
N ARG A 77 -4.93 11.78 6.23
CA ARG A 77 -6.31 11.98 5.77
C ARG A 77 -7.25 10.98 6.43
N LEU A 78 -8.38 11.47 6.92
CA LEU A 78 -9.52 10.65 7.29
C LEU A 78 -10.31 10.29 6.04
N VAL A 79 -10.76 9.04 5.95
CA VAL A 79 -11.67 8.63 4.88
C VAL A 79 -13.00 9.36 5.05
N ASP A 80 -13.42 10.05 4.00
CA ASP A 80 -14.72 10.74 3.98
C ASP A 80 -15.87 9.73 3.80
N LYS A 81 -17.04 10.06 4.35
CA LYS A 81 -18.28 9.32 4.21
C LYS A 81 -19.07 9.77 2.97
N ALA A 82 -18.40 10.32 1.95
CA ALA A 82 -18.99 10.73 0.68
C ALA A 82 -18.80 9.67 -0.44
N PRO A 83 -19.78 9.39 -1.31
CA PRO A 83 -19.64 8.46 -2.45
C PRO A 83 -18.48 8.76 -3.41
N GLU A 84 -18.17 10.04 -3.58
CA GLU A 84 -17.10 10.57 -4.44
C GLU A 84 -15.70 10.20 -3.93
N GLU A 85 -15.61 9.74 -2.68
CA GLU A 85 -14.38 9.35 -2.01
C GLU A 85 -13.58 8.30 -2.79
N TRP A 86 -14.27 7.35 -3.41
CA TRP A 86 -13.63 6.37 -4.29
C TRP A 86 -12.84 7.04 -5.41
N ILE A 87 -13.47 7.99 -6.11
CA ILE A 87 -12.88 8.67 -7.26
C ILE A 87 -11.66 9.48 -6.81
N LEU A 88 -11.78 10.18 -5.68
CA LEU A 88 -10.67 10.93 -5.11
C LEU A 88 -9.49 10.03 -4.74
N ILE A 89 -9.75 8.93 -4.02
CA ILE A 89 -8.70 7.98 -3.63
C ILE A 89 -8.01 7.41 -4.88
N PHE A 90 -8.76 7.02 -5.92
CA PHE A 90 -8.17 6.51 -7.16
C PHE A 90 -7.24 7.52 -7.83
N HIS A 91 -7.66 8.78 -7.93
CA HIS A 91 -6.82 9.84 -8.48
C HIS A 91 -5.57 10.08 -7.61
N LEU A 92 -5.75 10.08 -6.29
CA LEU A 92 -4.66 10.30 -5.34
C LEU A 92 -3.63 9.18 -5.36
N ILE A 93 -4.02 7.91 -5.48
CA ILE A 93 -3.06 6.79 -5.43
C ILE A 93 -2.47 6.44 -6.79
N LYS A 94 -2.95 7.05 -7.89
CA LYS A 94 -2.42 6.81 -9.23
C LYS A 94 -0.96 7.24 -9.35
N GLY A 95 -0.13 6.38 -9.95
CA GLY A 95 1.29 6.67 -10.19
C GLY A 95 2.19 5.45 -10.03
N LYS A 96 3.50 5.69 -10.17
CA LYS A 96 4.56 4.65 -10.12
C LYS A 96 5.62 4.89 -9.03
N SER A 97 5.48 5.95 -8.23
CA SER A 97 6.39 6.16 -7.09
C SER A 97 6.13 5.12 -6.00
N LEU A 98 7.11 4.92 -5.11
CA LEU A 98 7.01 3.93 -4.04
C LEU A 98 5.76 4.15 -3.18
N ASN A 99 5.51 5.39 -2.75
CA ASN A 99 4.33 5.77 -1.98
C ASN A 99 3.02 5.49 -2.71
N LYS A 100 2.93 5.81 -4.01
CA LYS A 100 1.72 5.55 -4.80
C LYS A 100 1.46 4.06 -4.94
N LEU A 101 2.49 3.26 -5.22
CA LEU A 101 2.37 1.80 -5.34
C LEU A 101 2.04 1.14 -3.99
N MET A 102 2.60 1.64 -2.89
CA MET A 102 2.25 1.22 -1.53
C MET A 102 0.78 1.53 -1.22
N ALA A 103 0.32 2.75 -1.50
CA ALA A 103 -1.06 3.16 -1.29
C ALA A 103 -2.05 2.36 -2.16
N GLN A 104 -1.71 2.06 -3.42
CA GLN A 104 -2.49 1.17 -4.29
C GLN A 104 -2.62 -0.24 -3.72
N ALA A 105 -1.52 -0.81 -3.23
CA ALA A 105 -1.54 -2.13 -2.62
C ALA A 105 -2.35 -2.14 -1.32
N ALA A 106 -2.19 -1.11 -0.49
CA ALA A 106 -2.93 -0.96 0.76
C ALA A 106 -4.43 -0.82 0.52
N PHE A 107 -4.82 0.05 -0.41
CA PHE A 107 -6.21 0.23 -0.80
C PHE A 107 -6.85 -1.08 -1.27
N ALA A 108 -6.20 -1.76 -2.21
CA ALA A 108 -6.73 -3.01 -2.76
C ALA A 108 -6.85 -4.09 -1.65
N ALA A 109 -5.82 -4.25 -0.81
CA ALA A 109 -5.84 -5.20 0.29
C ALA A 109 -6.96 -4.89 1.31
N THR A 110 -7.17 -3.62 1.67
CA THR A 110 -8.24 -3.23 2.60
C THR A 110 -9.62 -3.56 2.03
N VAL A 111 -9.88 -3.22 0.77
CA VAL A 111 -11.14 -3.55 0.09
C VAL A 111 -11.39 -5.07 0.11
N TYR A 112 -10.36 -5.85 -0.20
CA TYR A 112 -10.48 -7.31 -0.16
C TYR A 112 -10.79 -7.84 1.24
N TRP A 113 -10.07 -7.39 2.26
CA TRP A 113 -10.22 -7.92 3.62
C TRP A 113 -11.53 -7.51 4.28
N ILE A 114 -12.05 -6.31 4.01
CA ILE A 114 -13.40 -5.90 4.43
C ILE A 114 -14.44 -6.82 3.79
N TRP A 115 -14.32 -7.08 2.48
CA TRP A 115 -15.24 -7.97 1.78
C TRP A 115 -15.18 -9.41 2.29
N ALA A 116 -13.96 -9.95 2.47
CA ALA A 116 -13.75 -11.28 3.00
C ALA A 116 -14.35 -11.43 4.41
N GLU A 117 -14.18 -10.42 5.26
CA GLU A 117 -14.76 -10.38 6.60
C GLU A 117 -16.29 -10.38 6.55
N ARG A 118 -16.89 -9.53 5.70
CA ARG A 118 -18.34 -9.50 5.51
C ARG A 118 -18.88 -10.87 5.09
N ASN A 119 -18.22 -11.55 4.16
CA ASN A 119 -18.65 -12.88 3.73
C ASN A 119 -18.55 -13.91 4.84
N LYS A 120 -17.48 -13.89 5.65
CA LYS A 120 -17.36 -14.75 6.84
C LYS A 120 -18.54 -14.56 7.79
N ILE A 121 -18.93 -13.32 8.05
CA ILE A 121 -20.09 -13.00 8.89
C ILE A 121 -21.37 -13.59 8.29
N MET A 122 -21.59 -13.43 6.98
CA MET A 122 -22.77 -13.95 6.28
C MET A 122 -22.87 -15.48 6.31
N TYR A 123 -21.73 -16.19 6.27
CA TYR A 123 -21.69 -17.65 6.31
C TYR A 123 -21.51 -18.23 7.74
N GLY A 124 -21.57 -17.39 8.77
CA GLY A 124 -21.47 -17.84 10.18
C GLY A 124 -20.08 -18.32 10.58
N GLU A 125 -19.02 -17.87 9.90
CA GLU A 125 -17.63 -18.16 10.24
C GLU A 125 -17.07 -17.20 11.30
N ASP A 126 -15.94 -17.59 11.90
CA ASP A 126 -15.22 -16.77 12.87
C ASP A 126 -14.73 -15.45 12.26
N LYS A 127 -15.07 -14.37 12.98
CA LYS A 127 -14.80 -12.97 12.61
C LYS A 127 -13.38 -12.57 12.99
N TYR A 128 -12.75 -11.75 12.16
CA TYR A 128 -11.52 -11.08 12.51
C TYR A 128 -11.77 -9.75 13.21
N GLY A 129 -11.01 -9.49 14.27
CA GLY A 129 -10.94 -8.17 14.88
C GLY A 129 -10.13 -7.19 14.01
N HIS A 130 -10.33 -5.88 14.22
CA HIS A 130 -9.60 -4.81 13.54
C HIS A 130 -8.08 -5.01 13.48
N LYS A 131 -7.49 -5.38 14.62
CA LYS A 131 -6.03 -5.59 14.73
C LYS A 131 -5.55 -6.77 13.88
N GLN A 132 -6.36 -7.81 13.73
CA GLN A 132 -6.02 -8.98 12.91
C GLN A 132 -6.10 -8.61 11.42
N LEU A 133 -7.18 -7.96 10.98
CA LEU A 133 -7.30 -7.49 9.60
C LEU A 133 -6.20 -6.50 9.24
N PHE A 134 -5.88 -5.55 10.11
CA PHE A 134 -4.79 -4.61 9.89
C PHE A 134 -3.43 -5.32 9.69
N ARG A 135 -3.12 -6.34 10.49
CA ARG A 135 -1.90 -7.16 10.30
C ARG A 135 -1.91 -7.92 8.97
N LEU A 136 -3.05 -8.45 8.56
CA LEU A 136 -3.19 -9.16 7.29
C LEU A 136 -2.98 -8.21 6.10
N ILE A 137 -3.60 -7.03 6.15
CA ILE A 137 -3.46 -5.97 5.13
C ILE A 137 -1.99 -5.54 5.02
N THR A 138 -1.37 -5.11 6.12
CA THR A 138 0.02 -4.63 6.13
C THR A 138 1.00 -5.71 5.67
N ARG A 139 0.78 -6.97 6.05
CA ARG A 139 1.56 -8.11 5.55
C ARG A 139 1.40 -8.30 4.03
N ASN A 140 0.17 -8.24 3.50
CA ASN A 140 -0.07 -8.36 2.06
C ASN A 140 0.60 -7.24 1.28
N VAL A 141 0.52 -5.99 1.76
CA VAL A 141 1.22 -4.86 1.17
C VAL A 141 2.73 -5.11 1.18
N THR A 142 3.30 -5.45 2.32
CA THR A 142 4.74 -5.68 2.47
C THR A 142 5.26 -6.76 1.52
N ILE A 143 4.55 -7.89 1.40
CA ILE A 143 4.89 -8.98 0.47
C ILE A 143 4.80 -8.48 -0.98
N ARG A 144 3.74 -7.74 -1.32
CA ARG A 144 3.57 -7.21 -2.67
C ARG A 144 4.66 -6.21 -3.04
N MET A 145 5.10 -5.40 -2.09
CA MET A 145 6.16 -4.43 -2.32
C MET A 145 7.52 -5.11 -2.49
N ALA A 146 7.80 -6.20 -1.76
CA ALA A 146 9.08 -6.93 -1.85
C ALA A 146 9.44 -7.39 -3.27
N SER A 147 8.45 -7.61 -4.14
CA SER A 147 8.68 -7.95 -5.56
C SER A 147 9.26 -6.79 -6.40
N LEU A 148 9.45 -5.60 -5.81
CA LEU A 148 9.94 -4.38 -6.45
C LEU A 148 11.37 -4.02 -5.99
N LYS A 149 12.13 -4.99 -5.49
CA LYS A 149 13.53 -4.84 -5.07
C LYS A 149 14.36 -4.02 -6.07
N GLY A 150 15.11 -3.04 -5.57
CA GLY A 150 16.04 -2.20 -6.35
C GLY A 150 15.40 -1.29 -7.41
N ARG A 151 14.06 -1.15 -7.44
CA ARG A 151 13.37 -0.36 -8.47
C ARG A 151 13.37 1.14 -8.20
N PHE A 152 13.50 1.58 -6.95
CA PHE A 152 13.32 2.98 -6.57
C PHE A 152 14.66 3.68 -6.36
N LYS A 153 14.77 4.96 -6.76
CA LYS A 153 15.97 5.76 -6.51
C LYS A 153 16.14 6.00 -5.01
N ASP A 154 17.39 6.16 -4.59
CA ASP A 154 17.70 6.64 -3.25
C ASP A 154 17.29 8.12 -3.12
N THR A 155 16.13 8.34 -2.51
CA THR A 155 15.62 9.66 -2.11
C THR A 155 15.06 9.52 -0.69
N ASP A 156 15.01 10.61 0.07
CA ASP A 156 14.52 10.57 1.45
C ASP A 156 13.06 10.10 1.53
N ALA A 157 12.22 10.53 0.60
CA ALA A 157 10.84 10.06 0.49
C ALA A 157 10.75 8.54 0.29
N ASN A 158 11.60 7.96 -0.57
CA ASN A 158 11.58 6.52 -0.78
C ASN A 158 12.18 5.77 0.42
N LYS A 159 13.26 6.29 1.02
CA LYS A 159 13.87 5.72 2.24
C LYS A 159 12.87 5.67 3.40
N LEU A 160 12.10 6.74 3.61
CA LEU A 160 11.08 6.79 4.65
C LEU A 160 10.00 5.72 4.42
N ALA A 161 9.48 5.62 3.20
CA ALA A 161 8.48 4.62 2.82
C ALA A 161 8.99 3.18 2.93
N ALA A 162 10.22 2.94 2.48
CA ALA A 162 10.88 1.64 2.60
C ALA A 162 11.12 1.25 4.07
N LYS A 163 11.46 2.22 4.93
CA LYS A 163 11.61 2.01 6.37
C LYS A 163 10.27 1.67 7.02
N GLN A 164 9.18 2.35 6.66
CA GLN A 164 7.82 2.03 7.14
C GLN A 164 7.42 0.58 6.81
N LEU A 165 7.81 0.07 5.65
CA LEU A 165 7.58 -1.31 5.23
C LEU A 165 8.55 -2.33 5.87
N GLY A 166 9.63 -1.87 6.52
CA GLY A 166 10.75 -2.74 6.90
C GLY A 166 11.41 -3.42 5.69
N ARG A 167 11.51 -2.69 4.56
CA ARG A 167 11.92 -3.20 3.24
C ARG A 167 12.90 -2.24 2.55
N MET A 168 14.07 -2.02 3.13
CA MET A 168 15.09 -1.12 2.57
C MET A 168 15.66 -1.58 1.22
N GLU A 169 15.55 -2.87 0.89
CA GLU A 169 15.97 -3.45 -0.39
C GLU A 169 15.16 -2.96 -1.60
N LEU A 170 14.04 -2.26 -1.36
CA LEU A 170 13.30 -1.58 -2.42
C LEU A 170 14.11 -0.43 -3.05
N ILE A 171 15.02 0.15 -2.27
CA ILE A 171 15.87 1.25 -2.70
C ILE A 171 17.05 0.68 -3.49
N ARG A 172 17.24 1.24 -4.68
CA ARG A 172 18.42 0.99 -5.50
C ARG A 172 19.63 1.49 -4.75
N GLN A 173 20.52 0.58 -4.41
CA GLN A 173 21.77 0.93 -3.75
C GLN A 173 22.59 1.86 -4.65
N PRO A 174 23.17 2.94 -4.10
CA PRO A 174 24.11 3.75 -4.84
C PRO A 174 25.33 2.91 -5.21
N VAL A 175 25.79 3.05 -6.45
CA VAL A 175 27.05 2.43 -6.87
C VAL A 175 28.17 3.25 -6.25
N VAL A 176 28.77 2.74 -5.17
CA VAL A 176 29.94 3.36 -4.56
C VAL A 176 31.11 3.18 -5.52
N LYS A 177 31.58 4.28 -6.10
CA LYS A 177 32.81 4.31 -6.88
C LYS A 177 33.94 4.80 -5.98
N PHE A 178 34.82 3.89 -5.59
CA PHE A 178 36.05 4.27 -4.91
C PHE A 178 37.00 4.89 -5.94
N VAL A 179 37.25 6.19 -5.79
CA VAL A 179 38.26 6.90 -6.57
C VAL A 179 39.49 7.01 -5.69
N LYS A 180 40.58 6.33 -6.07
CA LYS A 180 41.87 6.55 -5.44
C LYS A 180 42.29 7.99 -5.74
N TRP A 181 42.58 8.77 -4.71
CA TRP A 181 43.11 10.11 -4.93
C TRP A 181 44.49 9.99 -5.57
N GLU A 182 44.66 10.73 -6.65
CA GLU A 182 45.95 10.93 -7.31
C GLU A 182 46.22 12.42 -7.40
N LYS A 183 47.49 12.79 -7.26
CA LYS A 183 47.93 14.17 -7.46
C LYS A 183 47.53 14.66 -8.86
N PRO A 184 47.05 15.89 -9.04
CA PRO A 184 46.84 16.43 -10.38
C PRO A 184 48.17 16.50 -11.15
N ARG A 185 48.08 16.46 -12.49
CA ARG A 185 49.25 16.69 -13.36
C ARG A 185 49.80 18.09 -13.14
N ASN A 186 51.08 18.30 -13.47
CA ASN A 186 51.68 19.63 -13.38
C ASN A 186 50.86 20.65 -14.19
N ARG A 187 50.59 21.83 -13.61
CA ARG A 187 49.70 22.88 -14.15
C ARG A 187 48.22 22.51 -14.24
N TRP A 188 47.77 21.47 -13.54
CA TRP A 188 46.36 21.14 -13.37
C TRP A 188 45.95 21.30 -11.91
N CYS A 189 44.72 21.74 -11.68
CA CYS A 189 44.08 21.68 -10.36
C CYS A 189 42.94 20.66 -10.37
N LYS A 190 42.68 20.05 -9.21
CA LYS A 190 41.48 19.25 -8.95
C LYS A 190 40.54 20.07 -8.06
N LEU A 191 39.36 20.36 -8.57
CA LEU A 191 38.25 20.95 -7.82
C LEU A 191 37.32 19.84 -7.35
N ASN A 192 37.08 19.78 -6.03
CA ASN A 192 35.97 19.03 -5.47
C ASN A 192 34.99 20.06 -4.93
N ALA A 193 33.73 19.99 -5.34
CA ALA A 193 32.68 20.85 -4.83
C ALA A 193 31.51 19.98 -4.37
N ASP A 194 30.92 20.34 -3.25
CA ASP A 194 29.67 19.76 -2.78
C ASP A 194 28.65 20.86 -2.43
N GLY A 195 27.42 20.42 -2.25
CA GLY A 195 26.32 21.29 -1.86
C GLY A 195 25.38 20.54 -0.93
N SER A 196 24.81 21.26 0.02
CA SER A 196 23.75 20.80 0.90
C SER A 196 22.55 21.70 0.77
N LEU A 197 21.36 21.10 0.87
CA LEU A 197 20.08 21.80 0.79
C LEU A 197 19.22 21.34 1.96
N SER A 198 18.67 22.30 2.68
CA SER A 198 17.55 22.11 3.62
C SER A 198 16.33 22.87 3.09
N SER A 199 15.21 22.79 3.81
CA SER A 199 13.97 23.46 3.41
C SER A 199 14.13 24.97 3.20
N ASN A 200 14.97 25.63 3.99
CA ASN A 200 15.13 27.09 3.97
C ASN A 200 16.57 27.57 3.71
N ASN A 201 17.56 26.68 3.79
CA ASN A 201 18.97 27.06 3.66
C ASN A 201 19.65 26.19 2.60
N ALA A 202 20.64 26.78 1.94
CA ALA A 202 21.56 26.05 1.10
C ALA A 202 22.99 26.42 1.50
N GLY A 203 23.89 25.43 1.48
CA GLY A 203 25.31 25.62 1.68
C GLY A 203 26.08 24.99 0.55
N TYR A 204 27.20 25.59 0.16
CA TYR A 204 28.11 25.02 -0.82
C TYR A 204 29.54 25.09 -0.28
N GLY A 205 30.33 24.06 -0.58
CA GLY A 205 31.71 23.92 -0.14
C GLY A 205 32.58 23.46 -1.30
N GLY A 206 33.84 23.90 -1.30
CA GLY A 206 34.77 23.54 -2.35
C GLY A 206 36.20 23.41 -1.84
N LEU A 207 36.94 22.49 -2.42
CA LEU A 207 38.36 22.28 -2.18
C LEU A 207 39.11 22.22 -3.51
N ILE A 208 40.06 23.14 -3.67
CA ILE A 208 40.99 23.17 -4.80
C ILE A 208 42.31 22.59 -4.32
N ARG A 209 42.82 21.59 -5.05
CA ARG A 209 44.15 21.02 -4.81
C ARG A 209 44.97 21.16 -6.09
N ASN A 210 46.21 21.61 -5.97
CA ASN A 210 47.19 21.66 -7.06
C ASN A 210 48.28 20.60 -6.81
N GLU A 211 49.44 20.79 -7.43
CA GLU A 211 50.62 19.96 -7.26
C GLU A 211 51.42 20.20 -5.96
N GLY A 212 51.00 21.10 -5.08
CA GLY A 212 51.69 21.46 -3.83
C GLY A 212 51.15 20.73 -2.61
#